data_AF-A0A661JS56-F1
#
_entry.id   AF-A0A661JS56-F1
#
_cell.length_a   1.000
_cell.length_b   1.000
_cell.length_c   1.000
_cell.angle_alpha   90.00
_cell.angle_beta   90.00
_cell.angle_gamma   90.00
#
_symmetry.space_group_name_H-M   'P 1'
#
loop_
_entity.id
_entity.type
_entity.pdbx_description
1 polymer ?
#
loop_
_entity_poly.entity_id
_entity_poly.type
_entity_poly.pdbx_seq_one_letter_code
_entity_poly.pdbx_strand_id
1 'polypeptide(L)'
;MGVINYPDNTLHTRTTEFKHITGQQHAQTTVCYEYPTDLLSEDDIYCYPLPMESVQKLYEKYEDLTIKLKSIFFLGRLAKYEYLNMDCCVKKVFDWIINGCQRQTQL
;
A
#
# COMPACT_ATOMS: atom_id res chain seq x y z
N MET A 1 7.03 -22.51 6.66
CA MET A 1 6.22 -21.88 5.59
C MET A 1 5.06 -21.19 6.28
N GLY A 2 4.91 -19.87 6.13
CA GLY A 2 3.90 -19.10 6.90
C GLY A 2 2.63 -18.74 6.15
N VAL A 3 2.60 -18.94 4.82
CA VAL A 3 1.46 -18.58 3.97
C VAL A 3 1.20 -19.71 2.98
N ILE A 4 -0.07 -20.04 2.78
CA ILE A 4 -0.56 -20.98 1.76
C ILE A 4 -1.55 -20.24 0.86
N ASN A 5 -1.34 -20.33 -0.45
CA ASN A 5 -2.21 -19.71 -1.45
C ASN A 5 -3.15 -20.75 -2.07
N TYR A 6 -4.39 -20.35 -2.30
CA TYR A 6 -5.44 -21.19 -2.87
C TYR A 6 -5.87 -20.59 -4.21
N PRO A 7 -5.35 -21.10 -5.35
CA PRO A 7 -5.71 -20.61 -6.68
C PRO A 7 -7.01 -21.23 -7.21
N ASP A 8 -7.62 -22.15 -6.47
CA ASP A 8 -8.89 -22.78 -6.82
C ASP A 8 -10.08 -21.90 -6.47
N ASN A 9 -11.30 -22.40 -6.70
CA ASN A 9 -12.54 -21.64 -6.49
C ASN A 9 -12.97 -21.58 -5.01
N THR A 10 -12.00 -21.61 -4.10
CA THR A 10 -12.23 -21.42 -2.66
C THR A 10 -12.58 -19.97 -2.36
N LEU A 11 -13.33 -19.75 -1.28
CA LEU A 11 -13.84 -18.41 -0.94
C LEU A 11 -12.73 -17.43 -0.51
N HIS A 12 -11.58 -17.92 -0.03
CA HIS A 12 -10.45 -17.11 0.40
C HIS A 12 -9.24 -17.40 -0.48
N THR A 13 -8.41 -16.39 -0.70
CA THR A 13 -7.26 -16.49 -1.62
C THR A 13 -6.00 -17.03 -0.95
N ARG A 14 -5.86 -16.80 0.35
CA ARG A 14 -4.71 -17.28 1.13
C ARG A 14 -5.05 -17.48 2.60
N THR A 15 -4.28 -18.36 3.23
CA THR A 15 -4.26 -18.60 4.66
C THR A 15 -2.87 -18.30 5.20
N THR A 16 -2.78 -17.45 6.22
CA THR A 16 -1.53 -17.02 6.85
C THR A 16 -1.48 -17.47 8.30
N GLU A 17 -0.42 -18.19 8.69
CA GLU A 17 -0.14 -18.54 10.08
C GLU A 17 1.01 -17.67 10.63
N PHE A 18 0.68 -16.80 11.59
CA PHE A 18 1.62 -15.79 12.06
C PHE A 18 2.82 -16.35 12.82
N LYS A 19 2.68 -17.50 13.49
CA LYS A 19 3.80 -18.13 14.22
C LYS A 19 4.99 -18.45 13.33
N HIS A 20 4.74 -18.86 12.09
CA HIS A 20 5.78 -19.16 11.14
C HIS A 20 6.48 -17.90 10.60
N ILE A 21 5.83 -16.74 10.68
CA ILE A 21 6.39 -15.44 10.29
C ILE A 21 7.20 -14.85 11.44
N THR A 22 6.68 -14.89 12.66
CA THR A 22 7.29 -14.25 13.83
C THR A 22 8.29 -15.16 14.57
N GLY A 23 8.24 -16.47 14.36
CA GLY A 23 9.03 -17.46 15.11
C GLY A 23 8.52 -17.71 16.54
N GLN A 24 7.32 -17.22 16.88
CA GLN A 24 6.76 -17.33 18.22
C GLN A 24 6.52 -18.80 18.63
N GLN A 25 7.00 -19.17 19.83
CA GLN A 25 6.71 -20.46 20.47
C GLN A 25 5.54 -20.29 21.45
N HIS A 26 4.41 -20.90 21.12
CA HIS A 26 3.20 -20.84 21.93
C HIS A 26 2.34 -22.09 21.67
N ALA A 27 1.59 -22.54 22.68
CA ALA A 27 0.76 -23.75 22.58
C ALA A 27 -0.39 -23.59 21.55
N GLN A 28 -0.87 -22.36 21.36
CA GLN A 28 -1.90 -22.01 20.38
C GLN A 28 -1.30 -21.25 19.20
N THR A 29 -2.03 -21.21 18.09
CA THR A 29 -1.68 -20.46 16.88
C THR A 29 -2.80 -19.54 16.43
N THR A 30 -2.45 -18.48 15.72
CA THR A 30 -3.40 -17.57 15.09
C THR A 30 -3.24 -17.67 13.58
N VAL A 31 -4.37 -17.91 12.92
CA VAL A 31 -4.46 -18.08 11.47
C VAL A 31 -5.39 -17.01 10.92
N CYS A 32 -4.99 -16.37 9.83
CA CYS A 32 -5.79 -15.38 9.10
C CYS A 32 -6.19 -15.95 7.75
N TYR A 33 -7.47 -15.84 7.42
CA TYR A 33 -8.04 -16.15 6.11
C TYR A 33 -8.37 -14.85 5.39
N GLU A 34 -7.90 -14.71 4.16
CA GLU A 34 -8.04 -13.45 3.42
C GLU A 34 -9.03 -13.58 2.27
N TYR A 35 -10.09 -12.79 2.37
CA TYR A 35 -11.18 -12.73 1.41
C TYR A 35 -11.04 -11.46 0.57
N PRO A 36 -10.89 -11.56 -0.75
CA PRO A 36 -10.95 -10.40 -1.62
C PRO A 36 -12.38 -9.84 -1.60
N THR A 37 -12.52 -8.53 -1.54
CA THR A 37 -13.83 -7.86 -1.58
C THR A 37 -13.71 -6.66 -2.50
N ASP A 38 -14.78 -6.41 -3.25
CA ASP A 38 -14.90 -5.18 -4.01
C ASP A 38 -15.04 -4.00 -3.04
N LEU A 39 -14.51 -2.83 -3.41
CA LEU A 39 -14.66 -1.60 -2.64
C LEU A 39 -16.11 -1.11 -2.79
N LEU A 40 -17.02 -1.64 -1.97
CA LEU A 40 -18.47 -1.42 -2.07
C LEU A 40 -18.94 -0.30 -1.13
N SER A 41 -18.18 0.01 -0.08
CA SER A 41 -18.49 1.03 0.92
C SER A 41 -17.34 2.02 1.10
N GLU A 42 -17.66 3.26 1.50
CA GLU A 42 -16.63 4.28 1.82
C GLU A 42 -15.75 3.87 3.02
N ASP A 43 -16.25 2.99 3.89
CA ASP A 43 -15.53 2.43 5.03
C ASP A 43 -14.56 1.29 4.65
N ASP A 44 -14.56 0.84 3.39
CA ASP A 44 -13.69 -0.26 2.96
C ASP A 44 -12.23 0.19 2.88
N ILE A 45 -11.33 -0.71 3.30
CA ILE A 45 -9.89 -0.41 3.35
C ILE A 45 -9.29 -0.56 1.94
N TYR A 46 -8.71 0.52 1.42
CA TYR A 46 -7.99 0.54 0.15
C TYR A 46 -6.67 -0.25 0.22
N CYS A 47 -6.78 -1.57 0.04
CA CYS A 47 -5.66 -2.48 0.14
C CYS A 47 -4.83 -2.60 -1.15
N TYR A 48 -5.35 -2.26 -2.32
CA TYR A 48 -4.65 -2.40 -3.62
C TYR A 48 -5.08 -1.35 -4.65
N PRO A 49 -4.14 -0.75 -5.41
CA PRO A 49 -4.49 0.11 -6.54
C PRO A 49 -5.01 -0.72 -7.71
N LEU A 50 -6.05 -0.22 -8.37
CA LEU A 50 -6.62 -0.82 -9.57
C LEU A 50 -5.87 -0.36 -10.83
N PRO A 51 -5.25 -1.26 -11.61
CA PRO A 51 -4.52 -0.92 -12.83
C PRO A 51 -5.48 -0.73 -14.01
N MET A 52 -6.26 0.35 -13.99
CA MET A 52 -7.20 0.70 -15.06
C MET A 52 -6.87 2.09 -15.63
N GLU A 53 -6.96 2.24 -16.94
CA GLU A 53 -6.68 3.52 -17.62
C GLU A 53 -7.60 4.64 -17.15
N SER A 54 -8.88 4.34 -16.88
CA SER A 54 -9.85 5.30 -16.34
C SER A 54 -9.42 5.84 -14.97
N VAL A 55 -8.86 4.98 -14.12
CA VAL A 55 -8.39 5.34 -12.78
C VAL A 55 -7.08 6.12 -12.87
N GLN A 56 -6.20 5.76 -13.78
CA GLN A 56 -4.97 6.52 -14.03
C GLN A 56 -5.26 7.96 -14.48
N LYS A 57 -6.19 8.15 -15.42
CA LYS A 57 -6.63 9.49 -15.86
C LYS A 57 -7.25 10.31 -14.72
N LEU A 58 -7.90 9.66 -13.75
CA LEU A 58 -8.42 10.34 -12.57
C LEU A 58 -7.28 10.75 -11.62
N TYR A 59 -6.30 9.88 -11.41
CA TYR A 59 -5.12 10.18 -10.61
C TYR A 59 -4.34 11.37 -11.17
N GLU A 60 -4.10 11.42 -12.49
CA GLU A 60 -3.40 12.53 -13.15
C GLU A 60 -4.05 13.89 -12.86
N LYS A 61 -5.38 13.96 -12.86
CA LYS A 61 -6.12 15.19 -12.50
C LYS A 61 -5.87 15.62 -11.06
N TYR A 62 -5.78 14.67 -10.13
CA TYR A 62 -5.47 14.97 -8.73
C TYR A 62 -4.00 15.35 -8.56
N GLU A 63 -3.08 14.71 -9.29
CA GLU A 63 -1.67 15.05 -9.28
C GLU A 63 -1.45 16.52 -9.71
N ASP A 64 -2.15 16.98 -10.76
CA ASP A 64 -2.13 18.39 -11.20
C ASP A 64 -2.61 19.37 -10.11
N LEU A 65 -3.56 18.96 -9.27
CA LEU A 65 -4.01 19.75 -8.13
C LEU A 65 -2.96 19.78 -7.02
N THR A 66 -2.26 18.67 -6.77
CA THR A 66 -1.21 18.60 -5.74
C THR A 66 -0.04 19.52 -6.04
N ILE A 67 0.32 19.71 -7.31
CA ILE A 67 1.42 20.61 -7.74
C ILE A 67 1.16 22.06 -7.31
N LYS A 68 -0.11 22.47 -7.18
CA LYS A 68 -0.49 23.83 -6.77
C LYS A 68 -0.29 24.07 -5.26
N LEU A 69 -0.16 23.00 -4.47
CA LEU A 69 -0.06 23.06 -3.01
C LEU A 69 1.42 23.10 -2.57
N LYS A 70 1.96 24.31 -2.37
CA LYS A 70 3.39 24.53 -2.09
C LYS A 70 3.85 24.06 -0.70
N SER A 71 2.94 23.90 0.24
CA SER A 71 3.25 23.58 1.64
C SER A 71 2.82 22.17 2.06
N ILE A 72 2.37 21.34 1.12
CA ILE A 72 1.87 20.00 1.39
C ILE A 72 2.61 19.02 0.49
N PHE A 73 3.08 17.92 1.06
CA PHE A 73 3.79 16.87 0.34
C PHE A 73 3.02 15.55 0.46
N PHE A 74 2.76 14.94 -0.70
CA PHE A 74 2.01 13.70 -0.82
C PHE A 74 2.99 12.55 -1.05
N LEU A 75 3.11 11.65 -0.06
CA LEU A 75 4.05 10.53 -0.06
C LEU A 75 3.34 9.23 0.32
N GLY A 76 3.89 8.11 -0.16
CA GLY A 76 3.42 6.77 0.17
C GLY A 76 2.36 6.23 -0.78
N ARG A 77 1.90 5.01 -0.46
CA ARG A 77 1.07 4.18 -1.34
C ARG A 77 -0.24 4.84 -1.77
N LEU A 78 -1.01 5.34 -0.80
CA LEU A 78 -2.32 5.93 -1.05
C LEU A 78 -2.21 7.30 -1.71
N ALA A 79 -1.20 8.08 -1.33
CA ALA A 79 -1.02 9.44 -1.84
C ALA A 79 -0.53 9.48 -3.30
N LYS A 80 0.28 8.49 -3.70
CA LYS A 80 0.77 8.34 -5.09
C LYS A 80 0.02 7.29 -5.91
N TYR A 81 -0.95 6.61 -5.31
CA TYR A 81 -1.75 5.57 -5.95
C TYR A 81 -0.90 4.49 -6.66
N GLU A 82 0.18 4.07 -6.00
CA GLU A 82 1.14 3.10 -6.54
C GLU A 82 1.13 1.79 -5.74
N TYR A 83 1.50 0.69 -6.39
CA TYR A 83 1.78 -0.57 -5.68
C TYR A 83 3.20 -0.52 -5.12
N LEU A 84 3.33 -0.26 -3.82
CA LEU A 84 4.63 -0.14 -3.14
C LEU A 84 4.76 -1.20 -2.04
N ASN A 85 5.89 -1.90 -2.05
CA ASN A 85 6.37 -2.69 -0.91
C ASN A 85 6.93 -1.76 0.17
N MET A 86 7.14 -2.30 1.38
CA MET A 86 7.60 -1.53 2.54
C MET A 86 8.97 -0.87 2.30
N ASP A 87 9.92 -1.59 1.73
CA ASP A 87 11.26 -1.11 1.39
C ASP A 87 11.23 0.02 0.36
N CYS A 88 10.44 -0.14 -0.71
CA CYS A 88 10.24 0.89 -1.73
C CYS A 88 9.65 2.16 -1.12
N CYS A 89 8.66 2.03 -0.23
CA CYS A 89 8.04 3.15 0.46
C CYS A 89 9.08 3.92 1.30
N VAL A 90 9.83 3.19 2.14
CA VAL A 90 10.87 3.76 3.00
C VAL A 90 11.95 4.48 2.17
N LYS A 91 12.44 3.83 1.11
CA LYS A 91 13.42 4.43 0.21
C LYS A 91 12.91 5.74 -0.40
N LYS A 92 11.69 5.75 -0.94
CA LYS A 92 11.09 6.97 -1.53
C LYS A 92 11.01 8.12 -0.52
N VAL A 93 10.69 7.83 0.74
CA VAL A 93 10.68 8.85 1.79
C VAL A 93 12.09 9.37 2.06
N PHE A 94 13.09 8.51 2.21
CA PHE A 94 14.47 8.95 2.41
C PHE A 94 15.01 9.76 1.24
N ASP A 95 14.78 9.31 0.00
CA ASP A 95 15.16 10.03 -1.21
C ASP A 95 14.50 11.41 -1.25
N TRP A 96 13.23 11.51 -0.83
CA TRP A 96 12.53 12.79 -0.72
C TRP A 96 13.13 13.69 0.36
N ILE A 97 13.45 13.18 1.55
CA ILE A 97 14.05 13.97 2.64
C ILE A 97 15.41 14.55 2.20
N ILE A 98 16.26 13.71 1.62
CA ILE A 98 17.63 14.10 1.22
C ILE A 98 17.59 15.15 0.10
N ASN A 99 16.78 14.93 -0.93
CA ASN A 99 16.71 15.84 -2.08
C ASN A 99 15.79 17.05 -1.84
N GLY A 100 14.77 16.90 -1.00
CA GLY A 100 13.77 17.93 -0.69
C GLY A 100 14.30 18.99 0.27
N CYS A 101 15.13 18.60 1.24
CA CYS A 101 15.78 19.55 2.16
C CYS A 101 16.69 20.54 1.40
N GLN A 102 17.35 20.10 0.33
CA GLN A 102 18.20 20.94 -0.52
C GLN A 102 17.42 22.02 -1.31
N ARG A 103 16.13 21.80 -1.60
CA ARG A 103 15.31 22.77 -2.35
C ARG A 103 14.72 23.88 -1.47
N GLN A 104 14.66 23.70 -0.15
CA GLN A 104 14.14 24.71 0.77
C GLN A 104 15.19 25.71 1.25
N THR A 105 16.49 25.47 1.01
CA THR A 105 17.58 26.38 1.43
C THR A 105 17.89 27.48 0.42
N GLN A 106 17.18 27.54 -0.72
CA GLN A 106 17.37 28.56 -1.78
C GLN A 106 16.18 29.55 -1.92
N LEU A 107 15.34 29.69 -0.89
CA LEU A 107 14.35 30.77 -0.78
C LEU A 107 14.71 31.71 0.36
#